data_AF-A0A9E4ISB8-F1
#
_entry.id   AF-A0A9E4ISB8-F1
#
_cell.length_a   1.000
_cell.length_b   1.000
_cell.length_c   1.000
_cell.angle_alpha   90.00
_cell.angle_beta   90.00
_cell.angle_gamma   90.00
#
_symmetry.space_group_name_H-M   'P 1'
#
loop_
_entity.id
_entity.type
_entity.pdbx_description
1 polymer ?
#
loop_
_entity_poly.entity_id
_entity_poly.type
_entity_poly.pdbx_seq_one_letter_code
_entity_poly.pdbx_strand_id
1 'polypeptide(L)'
;SNDKLGGVVAAQRMDHQDPSSLQVAVADAGVGIFDAMIEKHPNLRDHGEALEKALWPHFSGTFEEGLSGSRQNAGLGLFFISEMAKLTGGRLLLASHGASLLLTADPDAGDNHEMKFLKPDRLGYPGTLVAFELPNDSVANYDDLIHTIQGRARERAPKRAEHHWVRYGRSPANARSFVVQYTSENTEQAEKFAREQLEPRILRKEAIVLDFLGMEIATQSYLHALLYDALRLAWAKQSFIYVVNASPSVRSGIGLIEAYALGG
;
A
#
# COMPACT_ATOMS: atom_id res chain seq x y z
N SER A 1 20.24 23.06 3.84
CA SER A 1 19.88 21.89 3.01
C SER A 1 20.64 21.99 1.70
N ASN A 2 21.27 20.90 1.23
CA ASN A 2 21.92 20.83 -0.09
C ASN A 2 21.01 20.16 -1.14
N ASP A 3 19.72 19.98 -0.82
CA ASP A 3 18.74 19.42 -1.74
C ASP A 3 18.41 20.43 -2.85
N LYS A 4 18.68 20.05 -4.10
CA LYS A 4 18.40 20.87 -5.29
C LYS A 4 16.89 20.99 -5.57
N LEU A 5 16.07 20.13 -4.96
CA LEU A 5 14.61 20.08 -5.13
C LEU A 5 13.85 20.81 -4.02
N GLY A 6 14.55 21.38 -3.02
CA GLY A 6 13.98 22.34 -2.08
C GLY A 6 13.29 21.76 -0.84
N GLY A 7 13.44 20.47 -0.56
CA GLY A 7 12.91 19.86 0.66
C GLY A 7 13.70 20.27 1.92
N VAL A 8 12.97 20.54 3.01
CA VAL A 8 13.51 20.80 4.35
C VAL A 8 12.81 19.88 5.34
N VAL A 9 13.61 19.22 6.18
CA VAL A 9 13.13 18.45 7.33
C VAL A 9 13.79 19.01 8.57
N ALA A 10 12.99 19.24 9.60
CA ALA A 10 13.44 19.61 10.93
C ALA A 10 12.74 18.71 11.95
N ALA A 11 13.49 18.30 12.97
CA ALA A 11 12.94 17.57 14.10
C ALA A 11 13.56 18.12 15.38
N GLN A 12 12.75 18.24 16.43
CA GLN A 12 13.21 18.63 17.75
C GLN A 12 12.46 17.86 18.83
N ARG A 13 13.16 17.59 19.92
CA ARG A 13 12.59 17.02 21.13
C ARG A 13 12.35 18.15 22.14
N MET A 14 11.12 18.30 22.60
CA MET A 14 10.67 19.35 23.51
C MET A 14 10.68 18.82 24.95
N ASP A 15 11.87 18.69 25.52
CA ASP A 15 12.05 18.15 26.88
C ASP A 15 11.57 19.08 28.00
N HIS A 16 11.21 20.32 27.67
CA HIS A 16 10.80 21.35 28.64
C HIS A 16 9.28 21.59 28.64
N GLN A 17 8.53 20.78 27.90
CA GLN A 17 7.07 20.74 27.92
C GLN A 17 6.61 19.56 28.79
N ASP A 18 5.45 19.70 29.42
CA ASP A 18 4.79 18.61 30.16
C ASP A 18 3.43 18.33 29.51
N PRO A 19 3.25 17.16 28.86
CA PRO A 19 4.24 16.10 28.66
C PRO A 19 5.31 16.50 27.63
N SER A 20 6.47 15.83 27.70
CA SER A 20 7.53 16.02 26.70
C SER A 20 7.05 15.54 25.33
N SER A 21 7.49 16.20 24.25
CA SER A 21 7.00 15.87 22.90
C SER A 21 8.11 15.81 21.85
N LEU A 22 7.89 15.01 20.82
CA LEU A 22 8.66 15.04 19.58
C LEU A 22 7.91 15.89 18.55
N GLN A 23 8.57 16.90 18.01
CA GLN A 23 8.05 17.71 16.91
C GLN A 23 8.86 17.45 15.64
N VAL A 24 8.16 17.21 14.54
CA VAL A 24 8.77 17.04 13.22
C VAL A 24 8.04 17.92 12.23
N ALA A 25 8.78 18.61 11.38
CA ALA A 25 8.26 19.38 10.27
C ALA A 25 8.99 19.01 8.98
N VAL A 26 8.22 18.73 7.93
CA VAL A 26 8.69 18.48 6.56
C VAL A 26 8.03 19.52 5.68
N ALA A 27 8.83 20.22 4.87
CA ALA A 27 8.33 21.28 4.01
C ALA A 27 9.05 21.27 2.66
N ASP A 28 8.32 21.53 1.58
CA ASP A 28 8.84 21.66 0.23
C ASP A 28 8.13 22.80 -0.53
N ALA A 29 8.71 23.22 -1.66
CA ALA A 29 8.09 24.16 -2.60
C ALA A 29 7.61 23.44 -3.89
N GLY A 30 7.15 22.20 -3.74
CA GLY A 30 6.71 21.36 -4.85
C GLY A 30 5.29 21.66 -5.32
N VAL A 31 4.72 20.77 -6.13
CA VAL A 31 3.39 20.94 -6.75
C VAL A 31 2.23 20.95 -5.73
N GLY A 32 2.45 20.47 -4.51
CA GLY A 32 1.41 20.38 -3.49
C GLY A 32 0.52 19.15 -3.62
N ILE A 33 -0.32 18.94 -2.59
CA ILE A 33 -1.08 17.70 -2.40
C ILE A 33 -2.21 17.55 -3.44
N PHE A 34 -2.97 18.61 -3.71
CA PHE A 34 -4.10 18.55 -4.66
C PHE A 34 -3.62 18.21 -6.08
N ASP A 35 -2.67 18.99 -6.61
CA ASP A 35 -2.17 18.83 -7.97
C ASP A 35 -1.46 17.49 -8.16
N ALA A 36 -0.79 16.99 -7.11
CA ALA A 36 -0.17 15.66 -7.15
C ALA A 36 -1.18 14.50 -7.20
N MET A 37 -2.44 14.72 -6.80
CA MET A 37 -3.46 13.66 -6.68
C MET A 37 -4.57 13.74 -7.72
N ILE A 38 -4.85 14.91 -8.29
CA ILE A 38 -6.01 15.15 -9.17
C ILE A 38 -6.01 14.24 -10.41
N GLU A 39 -4.83 13.88 -10.93
CA GLU A 39 -4.68 12.96 -12.07
C GLU A 39 -5.22 11.56 -11.76
N LYS A 40 -4.90 11.02 -10.57
CA LYS A 40 -5.33 9.68 -10.14
C LYS A 40 -6.71 9.66 -9.50
N HIS A 41 -7.14 10.80 -8.94
CA HIS A 41 -8.42 10.97 -8.26
C HIS A 41 -9.19 12.15 -8.87
N PRO A 42 -9.69 12.04 -10.12
CA PRO A 42 -10.32 13.13 -10.85
C PRO A 42 -11.63 13.64 -10.21
N ASN A 43 -12.15 12.92 -9.21
CA ASN A 43 -13.33 13.32 -8.44
C ASN A 43 -13.02 14.24 -7.26
N LEU A 44 -11.75 14.56 -6.99
CA LEU A 44 -11.38 15.56 -5.98
C LEU A 44 -11.87 16.94 -6.41
N ARG A 45 -12.61 17.62 -5.54
CA ARG A 45 -13.26 18.90 -5.87
C ARG A 45 -12.41 20.11 -5.55
N ASP A 46 -11.69 20.07 -4.44
CA ASP A 46 -10.90 21.20 -3.97
C ASP A 46 -9.71 20.77 -3.10
N HIS A 47 -8.85 21.74 -2.78
CA HIS A 47 -7.65 21.54 -1.97
C HIS A 47 -7.96 21.04 -0.55
N GLY A 48 -9.11 21.43 0.02
CA GLY A 48 -9.53 20.96 1.34
C GLY A 48 -9.86 19.47 1.34
N GLU A 49 -10.68 19.03 0.39
CA GLU A 49 -11.01 17.62 0.18
C GLU A 49 -9.75 16.80 -0.07
N ALA A 50 -8.77 17.34 -0.82
CA ALA A 50 -7.49 16.67 -1.02
C ALA A 50 -6.70 16.50 0.29
N LEU A 51 -6.65 17.49 1.19
CA LEU A 51 -5.97 17.33 2.49
C LEU A 51 -6.63 16.25 3.35
N GLU A 52 -7.97 16.23 3.44
CA GLU A 52 -8.70 15.19 4.16
C GLU A 52 -8.43 13.80 3.58
N LYS A 53 -8.53 13.68 2.25
CA LYS A 53 -8.35 12.40 1.57
C LYS A 53 -6.90 11.92 1.62
N ALA A 54 -5.91 12.80 1.65
CA ALA A 54 -4.51 12.43 1.79
C ALA A 54 -4.19 11.68 3.10
N LEU A 55 -5.04 11.85 4.13
CA LEU A 55 -4.97 11.11 5.39
C LEU A 55 -5.58 9.71 5.30
N TRP A 56 -6.18 9.31 4.17
CA TRP A 56 -6.71 7.96 3.95
C TRP A 56 -5.62 7.00 3.45
N PRO A 57 -5.70 5.71 3.81
CA PRO A 57 -4.69 4.74 3.39
C PRO A 57 -4.66 4.63 1.86
N HIS A 58 -3.45 4.70 1.31
CA HIS A 58 -3.14 4.59 -0.12
C HIS A 58 -3.69 5.70 -1.02
N PHE A 59 -4.14 6.82 -0.43
CA PHE A 59 -4.69 7.93 -1.23
C PHE A 59 -3.60 8.85 -1.78
N SER A 60 -2.60 9.19 -0.95
CA SER A 60 -1.48 10.08 -1.27
C SER A 60 -0.30 9.41 -1.99
N GLY A 61 -0.46 8.15 -2.43
CA GLY A 61 0.60 7.37 -3.09
C GLY A 61 0.81 7.81 -4.54
N THR A 62 1.83 8.65 -4.77
CA THR A 62 2.09 9.28 -6.07
C THR A 62 3.06 8.53 -6.97
N PHE A 63 3.89 7.62 -6.47
CA PHE A 63 4.94 7.05 -7.31
C PHE A 63 4.39 6.02 -8.31
N GLU A 64 4.70 6.21 -9.60
CA GLU A 64 4.77 5.12 -10.56
C GLU A 64 5.85 4.12 -10.12
N GLU A 65 5.72 2.88 -10.58
CA GLU A 65 6.59 1.76 -10.23
C GLU A 65 8.08 2.14 -10.23
N GLY A 66 8.78 1.84 -9.13
CA GLY A 66 10.25 1.81 -9.10
C GLY A 66 11.00 3.01 -8.53
N LEU A 67 10.35 4.08 -8.04
CA LEU A 67 11.07 5.30 -7.61
C LEU A 67 11.20 5.54 -6.09
N SER A 68 10.41 4.90 -5.21
CA SER A 68 10.74 4.79 -3.77
C SER A 68 9.82 3.84 -3.01
N GLY A 69 10.38 3.10 -2.04
CA GLY A 69 9.64 2.29 -1.05
C GLY A 69 9.01 1.01 -1.58
N SER A 70 8.86 0.00 -0.71
CA SER A 70 8.12 -1.22 -1.05
C SER A 70 6.65 -0.90 -1.33
N ARG A 71 6.08 -1.53 -2.37
CA ARG A 71 4.72 -1.34 -2.92
C ARG A 71 3.59 -1.37 -1.88
N GLN A 72 3.82 -2.04 -0.75
CA GLN A 72 2.88 -2.15 0.36
C GLN A 72 2.75 -0.86 1.19
N ASN A 73 3.76 0.02 1.16
CA ASN A 73 3.83 1.22 2.01
C ASN A 73 3.59 2.53 1.25
N ALA A 74 3.45 2.49 -0.08
CA ALA A 74 3.16 3.66 -0.90
C ALA A 74 1.78 4.25 -0.55
N GLY A 75 1.77 5.54 -0.22
CA GLY A 75 0.56 6.25 0.19
C GLY A 75 0.06 5.93 1.59
N LEU A 76 0.88 5.29 2.44
CA LEU A 76 0.53 5.06 3.86
C LEU A 76 1.16 6.08 4.82
N GLY A 77 2.19 6.83 4.41
CA GLY A 77 2.92 7.73 5.32
C GLY A 77 2.05 8.74 6.06
N LEU A 78 1.24 9.52 5.34
CA LEU A 78 0.34 10.51 5.95
C LEU A 78 -0.76 9.87 6.80
N PHE A 79 -1.28 8.73 6.37
CA PHE A 79 -2.23 7.94 7.18
C PHE A 79 -1.59 7.54 8.50
N PHE A 80 -0.39 6.95 8.47
CA PHE A 80 0.34 6.52 9.67
C PHE A 80 0.58 7.68 10.64
N ILE A 81 1.09 8.81 10.14
CA ILE A 81 1.34 9.98 10.98
C ILE A 81 0.04 10.50 11.60
N SER A 82 -1.06 10.53 10.84
CA SER A 82 -2.35 10.97 11.36
C SER A 82 -2.92 10.02 12.43
N GLU A 83 -2.77 8.71 12.26
CA GLU A 83 -3.25 7.74 13.24
C GLU A 83 -2.34 7.68 14.46
N MET A 84 -1.02 7.86 14.31
CA MET A 84 -0.11 8.05 15.43
C MET A 84 -0.52 9.29 16.25
N ALA A 85 -0.77 10.43 15.59
CA ALA A 85 -1.24 11.63 16.28
C ALA A 85 -2.54 11.37 17.06
N LYS A 86 -3.54 10.71 16.45
CA LYS A 86 -4.81 10.34 17.13
C LYS A 86 -4.58 9.46 18.36
N LEU A 87 -3.78 8.41 18.22
CA LEU A 87 -3.58 7.41 19.27
C LEU A 87 -2.70 7.89 20.42
N THR A 88 -1.88 8.93 20.20
CA THR A 88 -0.91 9.45 21.18
C THR A 88 -1.36 10.74 21.86
N GLY A 89 -2.53 11.28 21.53
CA GLY A 89 -2.92 12.62 22.00
C GLY A 89 -2.13 13.74 21.30
N GLY A 90 -1.58 13.46 20.12
CA GLY A 90 -0.76 14.36 19.34
C GLY A 90 -1.52 15.30 18.40
N ARG A 91 -0.74 16.03 17.60
CA ARG A 91 -1.25 17.03 16.64
C ARG A 91 -0.60 16.84 15.28
N LEU A 92 -1.33 17.15 14.23
CA LEU A 92 -0.85 17.12 12.84
C LEU A 92 -1.39 18.33 12.08
N LEU A 93 -0.50 19.14 11.53
CA LEU A 93 -0.77 20.23 10.60
C LEU A 93 -0.36 19.80 9.19
N LEU A 94 -1.32 19.77 8.27
CA LEU A 94 -1.06 19.73 6.83
C LEU A 94 -1.38 21.09 6.26
N ALA A 95 -0.46 21.69 5.51
CA ALA A 95 -0.74 22.87 4.73
C ALA A 95 -0.20 22.66 3.32
N SER A 96 -1.04 22.86 2.32
CA SER A 96 -0.64 22.78 0.92
C SER A 96 -1.58 23.63 0.11
N HIS A 97 -1.04 24.37 -0.86
CA HIS A 97 -1.73 25.24 -1.82
C HIS A 97 -3.22 25.47 -1.53
N GLY A 98 -3.59 26.66 -1.04
CA GLY A 98 -4.99 27.02 -0.88
C GLY A 98 -5.73 26.37 0.31
N ALA A 99 -5.15 25.40 1.01
CA ALA A 99 -5.77 24.81 2.21
C ALA A 99 -4.75 24.51 3.33
N SER A 100 -5.24 24.54 4.57
CA SER A 100 -4.51 24.10 5.76
C SER A 100 -5.47 23.35 6.69
N LEU A 101 -5.07 22.16 7.13
CA LEU A 101 -5.83 21.26 7.99
C LEU A 101 -5.03 21.01 9.27
N LEU A 102 -5.64 21.30 10.41
CA LEU A 102 -5.13 20.93 11.72
C LEU A 102 -5.95 19.77 12.27
N LEU A 103 -5.26 18.68 12.60
CA LEU A 103 -5.77 17.57 13.37
C LEU A 103 -5.24 17.67 14.80
N THR A 104 -6.13 17.61 15.78
CA THR A 104 -5.79 17.58 17.20
C THR A 104 -6.51 16.41 17.85
N ALA A 105 -5.75 15.50 18.44
CA ALA A 105 -6.29 14.41 19.22
C ALA A 105 -6.74 14.90 20.59
N ASP A 106 -7.82 14.32 21.13
CA ASP A 106 -8.23 14.55 22.50
C ASP A 106 -7.53 13.53 23.42
N PRO A 107 -6.58 13.95 24.27
CA PRO A 107 -5.83 13.03 25.13
C PRO A 107 -6.72 12.31 26.16
N ASP A 108 -7.90 12.86 26.50
CA ASP A 108 -8.78 12.33 27.56
C ASP A 108 -9.95 11.51 27.01
N ALA A 109 -10.20 11.53 25.70
CA ALA A 109 -11.39 10.96 25.08
C ALA A 109 -11.14 9.79 24.10
N GLY A 110 -9.96 9.14 24.18
CA GLY A 110 -9.64 7.95 23.38
C GLY A 110 -9.42 8.26 21.90
N ASP A 111 -10.18 7.65 21.00
CA ASP A 111 -10.04 7.84 19.53
C ASP A 111 -10.67 9.14 18.99
N ASN A 112 -11.18 9.99 19.88
CA ASN A 112 -11.76 11.27 19.51
C ASN A 112 -10.67 12.24 19.03
N HIS A 113 -10.95 12.91 17.93
CA HIS A 113 -10.06 13.89 17.33
C HIS A 113 -10.88 14.98 16.64
N GLU A 114 -10.36 16.20 16.65
CA GLU A 114 -10.89 17.31 15.88
C GLU A 114 -10.06 17.48 14.61
N MET A 115 -10.75 17.66 13.48
CA MET A 115 -10.16 18.12 12.23
C MET A 115 -10.74 19.50 11.90
N LYS A 116 -9.85 20.49 11.78
CA LYS A 116 -10.23 21.88 11.56
C LYS A 116 -9.44 22.47 10.39
N PHE A 117 -10.17 22.97 9.40
CA PHE A 117 -9.57 23.80 8.37
C PHE A 117 -9.22 25.17 8.93
N LEU A 118 -7.96 25.55 8.77
CA LEU A 118 -7.47 26.88 9.11
C LEU A 118 -7.72 27.78 7.91
N LYS A 119 -8.36 28.93 8.13
CA LYS A 119 -8.49 29.95 7.09
C LYS A 119 -7.13 30.60 6.90
N PRO A 120 -6.50 30.50 5.71
CA PRO A 120 -5.25 31.20 5.49
C PRO A 120 -5.56 32.70 5.34
N ASP A 121 -4.85 33.54 6.09
CA ASP A 121 -4.96 35.00 5.98
C ASP A 121 -4.34 35.55 4.67
N ARG A 122 -3.69 34.68 3.85
CA ARG A 122 -2.98 34.98 2.59
C ARG A 122 -3.07 33.78 1.60
N LEU A 123 -2.31 33.81 0.49
CA LEU A 123 -1.97 32.58 -0.26
C LEU A 123 -1.45 31.54 0.74
N GLY A 124 -2.05 30.35 0.79
CA GLY A 124 -1.62 29.25 1.66
C GLY A 124 -0.16 28.83 1.43
N TYR A 125 0.29 27.75 2.08
CA TYR A 125 1.66 27.30 1.91
C TYR A 125 1.95 26.94 0.44
N PRO A 126 3.03 27.47 -0.20
CA PRO A 126 3.26 27.41 -1.65
C PRO A 126 3.81 26.07 -2.15
N GLY A 127 3.57 24.99 -1.41
CA GLY A 127 4.07 23.64 -1.67
C GLY A 127 3.38 22.67 -0.74
N THR A 128 4.13 21.81 -0.05
CA THR A 128 3.58 20.97 1.02
C THR A 128 4.33 21.20 2.32
N LEU A 129 3.59 21.46 3.40
CA LEU A 129 4.07 21.48 4.78
C LEU A 129 3.31 20.42 5.56
N VAL A 130 4.05 19.52 6.19
CA VAL A 130 3.54 18.53 7.14
C VAL A 130 4.28 18.74 8.44
N ALA A 131 3.59 19.12 9.50
CA ALA A 131 4.16 19.25 10.83
C ALA A 131 3.36 18.42 11.83
N PHE A 132 4.01 17.66 12.68
CA PHE A 132 3.32 16.87 13.69
C PHE A 132 4.05 16.88 15.02
N GLU A 133 3.29 16.67 16.07
CA GLU A 133 3.75 16.61 17.45
C GLU A 133 3.18 15.35 18.09
N LEU A 134 4.06 14.55 18.70
CA LEU A 134 3.70 13.32 19.41
C LEU A 134 4.19 13.41 20.85
N PRO A 135 3.33 13.30 21.87
CA PRO A 135 3.73 13.19 23.27
C PRO A 135 4.55 11.91 23.52
N ASN A 136 5.74 12.02 24.10
CA ASN A 136 6.65 10.88 24.31
C ASN A 136 6.11 9.87 25.34
N ASP A 137 5.40 10.34 26.36
CA ASP A 137 4.99 9.52 27.50
C ASP A 137 3.71 8.71 27.23
N SER A 138 3.13 8.85 26.03
CA SER A 138 1.87 8.21 25.62
C SER A 138 2.04 6.82 25.01
N VAL A 139 3.26 6.42 24.61
CA VAL A 139 3.50 5.16 23.88
C VAL A 139 4.30 4.18 24.74
N ALA A 140 3.59 3.30 25.47
CA ALA A 140 4.21 2.22 26.24
C ALA A 140 4.67 1.03 25.37
N ASN A 141 3.99 0.78 24.23
CA ASN A 141 4.34 -0.29 23.29
C ASN A 141 4.20 0.18 21.83
N TYR A 142 5.35 0.43 21.18
CA TYR A 142 5.41 0.87 19.79
C TYR A 142 4.94 -0.20 18.80
N ASP A 143 5.20 -1.48 19.07
CA ASP A 143 4.82 -2.57 18.17
C ASP A 143 3.30 -2.75 18.10
N ASP A 144 2.62 -2.65 19.25
CA ASP A 144 1.16 -2.70 19.34
C ASP A 144 0.52 -1.49 18.64
N LEU A 145 1.14 -0.30 18.77
CA LEU A 145 0.70 0.91 18.08
C LEU A 145 0.76 0.73 16.56
N ILE A 146 1.90 0.27 16.04
CA ILE A 146 2.08 0.01 14.61
C ILE A 146 1.08 -1.05 14.12
N HIS A 147 0.92 -2.15 14.85
CA HIS A 147 -0.03 -3.21 14.50
C HIS A 147 -1.48 -2.71 14.47
N THR A 148 -1.86 -1.86 15.43
CA THR A 148 -3.18 -1.21 15.47
C THR A 148 -3.41 -0.34 14.24
N ILE A 149 -2.46 0.52 13.89
CA ILE A 149 -2.55 1.39 12.72
C ILE A 149 -2.64 0.56 11.43
N GLN A 150 -1.86 -0.52 11.31
CA GLN A 150 -1.95 -1.45 10.18
C GLN A 150 -3.32 -2.14 10.09
N GLY A 151 -3.91 -2.51 11.22
CA GLY A 151 -5.29 -3.03 11.28
C GLY A 151 -6.30 -2.02 10.73
N ARG A 152 -6.24 -0.77 11.21
CA ARG A 152 -7.11 0.32 10.74
C ARG A 152 -6.93 0.62 9.24
N ALA A 153 -5.70 0.55 8.74
CA ALA A 153 -5.42 0.69 7.31
C ALA A 153 -6.15 -0.37 6.49
N ARG A 154 -6.12 -1.64 6.93
CA ARG A 154 -6.80 -2.75 6.24
C ARG A 154 -8.32 -2.62 6.25
N GLU A 155 -8.90 -2.12 7.35
CA GLU A 155 -10.34 -1.91 7.47
C GLU A 155 -10.85 -0.74 6.61
N ARG A 156 -10.07 0.35 6.53
CA ARG A 156 -10.45 1.59 5.83
C ARG A 156 -9.93 1.67 4.41
N ALA A 157 -8.99 0.81 4.01
CA ALA A 157 -8.59 0.70 2.63
C ALA A 157 -9.84 0.45 1.79
N PRO A 158 -10.05 1.20 0.68
CA PRO A 158 -11.08 0.80 -0.26
C PRO A 158 -10.81 -0.67 -0.58
N LYS A 159 -11.86 -1.51 -0.53
CA LYS A 159 -11.79 -2.86 -1.09
C LYS A 159 -11.46 -2.68 -2.55
N ARG A 160 -10.17 -2.55 -2.86
CA ARG A 160 -9.67 -2.51 -4.22
C ARG A 160 -10.29 -3.76 -4.82
N ALA A 161 -10.88 -3.63 -6.00
CA ALA A 161 -11.01 -4.78 -6.85
C ALA A 161 -9.56 -5.22 -7.09
N GLU A 162 -9.04 -6.04 -6.18
CA GLU A 162 -7.86 -6.85 -6.39
C GLU A 162 -8.26 -7.66 -7.62
N HIS A 163 -7.84 -7.19 -8.79
CA HIS A 163 -7.93 -7.99 -10.00
C HIS A 163 -6.92 -9.11 -9.80
N HIS A 164 -7.31 -10.09 -8.97
CA HIS A 164 -6.64 -11.36 -8.89
C HIS A 164 -6.87 -12.01 -10.24
N TRP A 165 -5.79 -12.05 -11.01
CA TRP A 165 -5.77 -12.84 -12.22
C TRP A 165 -5.62 -14.33 -11.87
N VAL A 166 -5.36 -14.65 -10.59
CA VAL A 166 -5.56 -15.98 -10.01
C VAL A 166 -6.99 -16.13 -9.48
N ARG A 167 -7.72 -17.15 -9.96
CA ARG A 167 -9.05 -17.51 -9.44
C ARG A 167 -9.04 -18.89 -8.84
N TYR A 168 -9.46 -19.02 -7.59
CA TYR A 168 -9.58 -20.32 -6.93
C TYR A 168 -10.95 -20.96 -7.20
N GLY A 169 -10.97 -22.25 -7.55
CA GLY A 169 -12.21 -23.02 -7.68
C GLY A 169 -12.76 -23.12 -9.11
N ARG A 170 -14.00 -22.68 -9.35
CA ARG A 170 -14.70 -22.97 -10.61
C ARG A 170 -13.98 -22.37 -11.83
N SER A 171 -13.64 -23.23 -12.78
CA SER A 171 -12.99 -22.89 -14.04
C SER A 171 -13.98 -22.95 -15.22
N PRO A 172 -13.79 -22.15 -16.29
CA PRO A 172 -14.54 -22.29 -17.55
C PRO A 172 -14.45 -23.72 -18.10
N ALA A 173 -15.57 -24.26 -18.59
CA ALA A 173 -15.64 -25.64 -19.08
C ALA A 173 -14.69 -25.96 -20.25
N ASN A 174 -14.24 -24.92 -20.97
CA ASN A 174 -13.30 -25.00 -22.10
C ASN A 174 -11.85 -24.71 -21.71
N ALA A 175 -11.55 -24.44 -20.43
CA ALA A 175 -10.19 -24.15 -19.98
C ALA A 175 -9.35 -25.43 -19.95
N ARG A 176 -8.10 -25.33 -20.40
CA ARG A 176 -7.19 -26.48 -20.40
C ARG A 176 -6.62 -26.68 -18.99
N SER A 177 -6.81 -27.87 -18.44
CA SER A 177 -6.31 -28.23 -17.11
C SER A 177 -4.95 -28.91 -17.18
N PHE A 178 -4.06 -28.46 -16.30
CA PHE A 178 -2.73 -29.02 -16.08
C PHE A 178 -2.63 -29.48 -14.64
N VAL A 179 -2.46 -30.79 -14.45
CA VAL A 179 -2.17 -31.33 -13.12
C VAL A 179 -0.73 -30.98 -12.78
N VAL A 180 -0.55 -30.20 -11.72
CA VAL A 180 0.74 -29.85 -11.14
C VAL A 180 1.21 -31.06 -10.34
N GLN A 181 1.72 -32.07 -11.06
CA GLN A 181 2.12 -33.36 -10.48
C GLN A 181 3.61 -33.40 -10.10
N TYR A 182 3.84 -34.14 -9.02
CA TYR A 182 5.09 -34.28 -8.26
C TYR A 182 6.24 -34.84 -9.11
N THR A 183 7.17 -33.96 -9.50
CA THR A 183 8.57 -34.34 -9.73
C THR A 183 9.42 -33.37 -8.92
N SER A 184 9.57 -33.69 -7.63
CA SER A 184 10.66 -33.26 -6.74
C SER A 184 11.13 -31.81 -6.90
N GLU A 185 10.35 -30.81 -6.46
CA GLU A 185 10.77 -29.39 -6.33
C GLU A 185 11.75 -28.89 -7.40
N ASN A 186 11.59 -29.34 -8.65
CA ASN A 186 12.60 -29.12 -9.66
C ASN A 186 12.28 -27.78 -10.31
N THR A 187 12.85 -26.74 -9.73
CA THR A 187 12.76 -25.35 -10.19
C THR A 187 13.00 -25.24 -11.71
N GLU A 188 13.96 -25.99 -12.25
CA GLU A 188 14.28 -25.96 -13.69
C GLU A 188 13.15 -26.56 -14.55
N GLN A 189 12.56 -27.67 -14.12
CA GLN A 189 11.41 -28.27 -14.81
C GLN A 189 10.16 -27.38 -14.70
N ALA A 190 9.95 -26.75 -13.54
CA ALA A 190 8.85 -25.81 -13.33
C ALA A 190 8.97 -24.60 -14.26
N GLU A 191 10.17 -24.02 -14.37
CA GLU A 191 10.45 -22.87 -15.23
C GLU A 191 10.32 -23.24 -16.72
N LYS A 192 10.81 -24.42 -17.12
CA LYS A 192 10.63 -24.93 -18.48
C LYS A 192 9.15 -25.16 -18.81
N PHE A 193 8.40 -25.75 -17.88
CA PHE A 193 6.96 -25.95 -18.05
C PHE A 193 6.20 -24.62 -18.16
N ALA A 194 6.54 -23.63 -17.33
CA ALA A 194 5.94 -22.29 -17.41
C ALA A 194 6.16 -21.67 -18.80
N ARG A 195 7.42 -21.65 -19.27
CA ARG A 195 7.79 -21.10 -20.59
C ARG A 195 7.18 -21.83 -21.77
N GLU A 196 7.14 -23.17 -21.73
CA GLU A 196 6.68 -23.97 -22.87
C GLU A 196 5.15 -24.16 -22.89
N GLN A 197 4.50 -24.19 -21.72
CA GLN A 197 3.09 -24.52 -21.61
C GLN A 197 2.20 -23.37 -21.15
N LEU A 198 2.62 -22.60 -20.14
CA LEU A 198 1.77 -21.56 -19.55
C LEU A 198 1.82 -20.27 -20.37
N GLU A 199 3.01 -19.72 -20.57
CA GLU A 199 3.19 -18.41 -21.22
C GLU A 199 2.59 -18.32 -22.64
N PRO A 200 2.79 -19.30 -23.56
CA PRO A 200 2.24 -19.20 -24.91
C PRO A 200 0.71 -19.16 -24.93
N ARG A 201 0.06 -19.79 -23.94
CA ARG A 201 -1.40 -19.85 -23.82
C ARG A 201 -1.96 -18.55 -23.23
N ILE A 202 -1.26 -18.00 -22.24
CA ILE A 202 -1.56 -16.67 -21.69
C ILE A 202 -1.45 -15.59 -22.78
N LEU A 203 -0.41 -15.67 -23.63
CA LEU A 203 -0.26 -14.78 -24.79
C LEU A 203 -1.45 -14.87 -25.75
N ARG A 204 -2.05 -16.05 -25.91
CA ARG A 204 -3.27 -16.28 -26.71
C ARG A 204 -4.57 -15.98 -25.96
N LYS A 205 -4.51 -15.46 -24.72
CA LYS A 205 -5.66 -15.20 -23.83
C LYS A 205 -6.52 -16.44 -23.57
N GLU A 206 -5.90 -17.62 -23.57
CA GLU A 206 -6.57 -18.86 -23.19
C GLU A 206 -6.66 -18.94 -21.66
N ALA A 207 -7.83 -19.37 -21.15
CA ALA A 207 -8.00 -19.69 -19.73
C ALA A 207 -7.22 -20.98 -19.39
N ILE A 208 -6.39 -20.91 -18.36
CA ILE A 208 -5.55 -22.01 -17.91
C ILE A 208 -6.00 -22.47 -16.52
N VAL A 209 -6.05 -23.77 -16.29
CA VAL A 209 -6.29 -24.35 -14.96
C VAL A 209 -5.04 -25.06 -14.49
N LEU A 210 -4.58 -24.71 -13.29
CA LEU A 210 -3.55 -25.40 -12.55
C LEU A 210 -4.21 -26.20 -11.44
N ASP A 211 -4.09 -27.52 -11.55
CA ASP A 211 -4.68 -28.47 -10.62
C ASP A 211 -3.59 -29.01 -9.68
N PHE A 212 -3.64 -28.60 -8.41
CA PHE A 212 -2.68 -28.96 -7.37
C PHE A 212 -3.11 -30.22 -6.59
N LEU A 213 -3.93 -31.08 -7.20
CA LEU A 213 -4.40 -32.31 -6.58
C LEU A 213 -3.24 -33.15 -6.02
N GLY A 214 -3.30 -33.44 -4.71
CA GLY A 214 -2.30 -34.24 -4.02
C GLY A 214 -1.05 -33.47 -3.59
N MET A 215 -1.00 -32.14 -3.77
CA MET A 215 0.10 -31.31 -3.30
C MET A 215 -0.24 -30.67 -1.95
N GLU A 216 0.35 -31.17 -0.86
CA GLU A 216 0.14 -30.63 0.49
C GLU A 216 0.96 -29.37 0.74
N ILE A 217 2.22 -29.36 0.30
CA ILE A 217 3.19 -28.27 0.47
C ILE A 217 3.91 -28.06 -0.87
N ALA A 218 4.24 -26.80 -1.17
CA ALA A 218 5.12 -26.43 -2.27
C ALA A 218 6.13 -25.40 -1.78
N THR A 219 7.40 -25.55 -2.14
CA THR A 219 8.41 -24.56 -1.80
C THR A 219 8.25 -23.27 -2.58
N GLN A 220 8.70 -22.17 -1.97
CA GLN A 220 8.63 -20.85 -2.58
C GLN A 220 9.40 -20.80 -3.91
N SER A 221 10.58 -21.41 -3.98
CA SER A 221 11.40 -21.47 -5.20
C SER A 221 10.66 -22.18 -6.34
N TYR A 222 10.01 -23.31 -6.05
CA TYR A 222 9.24 -24.06 -7.03
C TYR A 222 8.04 -23.26 -7.56
N LEU A 223 7.23 -22.71 -6.66
CA LEU A 223 6.08 -21.91 -7.06
C LEU A 223 6.52 -20.64 -7.82
N HIS A 224 7.64 -20.03 -7.43
CA HIS A 224 8.19 -18.87 -8.11
C HIS A 224 8.58 -19.20 -9.54
N ALA A 225 9.34 -20.28 -9.76
CA ALA A 225 9.71 -20.73 -11.10
C ALA A 225 8.51 -21.14 -11.96
N LEU A 226 7.45 -21.68 -11.34
CA LEU A 226 6.25 -22.07 -12.04
C LEU A 226 5.36 -20.87 -12.43
N LEU A 227 5.25 -19.86 -11.57
CA LEU A 227 4.16 -18.88 -11.63
C LEU A 227 4.61 -17.44 -11.84
N TYR A 228 5.83 -17.04 -11.49
CA TYR A 228 6.21 -15.63 -11.45
C TYR A 228 6.02 -14.92 -12.81
N ASP A 229 6.66 -15.44 -13.86
CA ASP A 229 6.54 -14.86 -15.21
C ASP A 229 5.14 -15.07 -15.81
N ALA A 230 4.53 -16.23 -15.56
CA ALA A 230 3.17 -16.52 -16.00
C ALA A 230 2.15 -15.53 -15.42
N LEU A 231 2.26 -15.18 -14.13
CA LEU A 231 1.38 -14.21 -13.47
C LEU A 231 1.59 -12.80 -14.00
N ARG A 232 2.85 -12.38 -14.19
CA ARG A 232 3.17 -11.08 -14.79
C ARG A 232 2.60 -10.97 -16.21
N LEU A 233 2.69 -12.05 -16.98
CA LEU A 233 2.13 -12.11 -18.32
C LEU A 233 0.61 -12.14 -18.33
N ALA A 234 -0.01 -12.86 -17.38
CA ALA A 234 -1.45 -12.93 -17.21
C ALA A 234 -2.04 -11.56 -16.91
N TRP A 235 -1.38 -10.80 -16.04
CA TRP A 235 -1.71 -9.40 -15.78
C TRP A 235 -1.59 -8.53 -17.03
N ALA A 236 -0.45 -8.58 -17.72
CA ALA A 236 -0.21 -7.78 -18.93
C ALA A 236 -1.18 -8.11 -20.08
N LYS A 237 -1.71 -9.34 -20.12
CA LYS A 237 -2.66 -9.80 -21.16
C LYS A 237 -4.11 -9.85 -20.71
N GLN A 238 -4.41 -9.51 -19.45
CA GLN A 238 -5.74 -9.60 -18.84
C GLN A 238 -6.35 -11.00 -18.99
N SER A 239 -5.55 -12.04 -18.74
CA SER A 239 -5.97 -13.44 -18.79
C SER A 239 -6.04 -14.05 -17.39
N PHE A 240 -7.01 -14.92 -17.13
CA PHE A 240 -7.17 -15.58 -15.83
C PHE A 240 -6.42 -16.92 -15.78
N ILE A 241 -5.71 -17.15 -14.68
CA ILE A 241 -5.19 -18.45 -14.25
C ILE A 241 -6.12 -18.98 -13.15
N TYR A 242 -6.66 -20.17 -13.35
CA TYR A 242 -7.54 -20.83 -12.40
C TYR A 242 -6.74 -21.84 -11.58
N VAL A 243 -6.92 -21.86 -10.27
CA VAL A 243 -6.26 -22.79 -9.36
C VAL A 243 -7.31 -23.69 -8.71
N VAL A 244 -7.14 -25.00 -8.87
CA VAL A 244 -8.02 -26.02 -8.28
C VAL A 244 -7.23 -26.99 -7.41
N ASN A 245 -7.92 -27.58 -6.42
CA ASN A 245 -7.37 -28.58 -5.49
C ASN A 245 -6.10 -28.18 -4.72
N ALA A 246 -5.77 -26.89 -4.63
CA ALA A 246 -4.64 -26.39 -3.83
C ALA A 246 -4.95 -26.37 -2.33
N SER A 247 -4.04 -26.94 -1.53
CA SER A 247 -4.06 -26.87 -0.06
C SER A 247 -3.95 -25.43 0.45
N PRO A 248 -4.35 -25.12 1.70
CA PRO A 248 -4.19 -23.79 2.27
C PRO A 248 -2.74 -23.28 2.24
N SER A 249 -1.77 -24.17 2.47
CA SER A 249 -0.33 -23.82 2.41
C SER A 249 0.10 -23.41 1.01
N VAL A 250 -0.29 -24.19 0.00
CA VAL A 250 0.00 -23.89 -1.42
C VAL A 250 -0.69 -22.59 -1.86
N ARG A 251 -1.94 -22.35 -1.44
CA ARG A 251 -2.65 -21.08 -1.72
C ARG A 251 -1.95 -19.87 -1.14
N SER A 252 -1.47 -19.97 0.11
CA SER A 252 -0.69 -18.89 0.73
C SER A 252 0.61 -18.63 -0.04
N GLY A 253 1.30 -19.67 -0.50
CA GLY A 253 2.48 -19.55 -1.34
C GLY A 253 2.19 -18.90 -2.70
N ILE A 254 1.08 -19.27 -3.36
CA ILE A 254 0.64 -18.66 -4.62
C ILE A 254 0.28 -17.18 -4.39
N GLY A 255 -0.45 -16.85 -3.32
CA GLY A 255 -0.81 -15.47 -2.99
C GLY A 255 0.42 -14.60 -2.72
N LEU A 256 1.45 -15.15 -2.08
CA LEU A 256 2.74 -14.49 -1.91
C LEU A 256 3.37 -14.15 -3.27
N ILE A 257 3.38 -15.09 -4.21
CA ILE A 257 3.98 -14.88 -5.54
C ILE A 257 3.13 -13.97 -6.41
N GLU A 258 1.80 -14.03 -6.33
CA GLU A 258 0.92 -13.06 -6.98
C GLU A 258 1.23 -11.64 -6.51
N ALA A 259 1.43 -11.45 -5.20
CA ALA A 259 1.85 -10.16 -4.64
C ALA A 259 3.26 -9.73 -5.11
N TYR A 260 4.21 -10.67 -5.31
CA TYR A 260 5.54 -10.38 -5.84
C TYR A 260 5.56 -10.10 -7.35
N ALA A 261 4.83 -10.86 -8.16
CA ALA A 261 4.79 -10.75 -9.61
C ALA A 261 4.03 -9.50 -10.07
N LEU A 262 2.99 -9.13 -9.33
CA LEU A 262 2.31 -7.82 -9.41
C LEU A 262 3.03 -6.76 -8.56
N GLY A 263 4.23 -7.08 -8.06
CA GLY A 263 5.00 -6.36 -7.05
C GLY A 263 6.26 -5.69 -7.60
N GLY A 264 6.79 -6.20 -8.71
CA GLY A 264 7.88 -5.62 -9.50
C GLY A 264 7.43 -4.85 -10.73
#